data_AF-A0A9P7E4A0-F1
#
_entry.id   AF-A0A9P7E4A0-F1
#
_cell.length_a   1.000
_cell.length_b   1.000
_cell.length_c   1.000
_cell.angle_alpha   90.00
_cell.angle_beta   90.00
_cell.angle_gamma   90.00
#
_symmetry.space_group_name_H-M   'P 1'
#
loop_
_entity.id
_entity.type
_entity.pdbx_description
1 polymer ?
#
loop_
_entity_poly.entity_id
_entity_poly.type
_entity_poly.pdbx_seq_one_letter_code
_entity_poly.pdbx_strand_id
1 'polypeptide(L)'
;LSYSDITEHSFLGEFDLLHHSCTDIHELDWTKPAHCEATVKYFKLCHAHKEITQLNVEVHQLRTAIHDKAAQMTTVITELLVLDPPLAHELQWQWKAHEAVNA
;
A
#
# COMPACT_ATOMS: atom_id res chain seq x y z
N LEU A 1 29.67 -24.32 -20.07
CA LEU A 1 28.39 -24.10 -19.37
C LEU A 1 27.90 -25.45 -18.87
N SER A 2 27.91 -25.63 -17.54
CA SER A 2 27.27 -26.77 -16.91
C SER A 2 25.75 -26.56 -16.93
N TYR A 3 24.98 -27.65 -16.87
CA TYR A 3 23.52 -27.56 -16.70
C TYR A 3 23.14 -26.82 -15.41
N SER A 4 23.96 -26.95 -14.35
CA SER A 4 23.79 -26.22 -13.09
C SER A 4 23.84 -24.70 -13.28
N ASP A 5 24.80 -24.21 -14.05
CA ASP A 5 24.97 -22.77 -14.32
C ASP A 5 23.75 -22.22 -15.06
N ILE A 6 23.18 -23.00 -15.99
CA ILE A 6 21.99 -22.60 -16.76
C ILE A 6 20.76 -22.52 -15.84
N THR A 7 20.59 -23.46 -14.91
CA THR A 7 19.48 -23.44 -13.95
C THR A 7 19.61 -22.31 -12.92
N GLU A 8 20.83 -21.96 -12.51
CA GLU A 8 21.06 -20.87 -11.54
C GLU A 8 20.74 -19.49 -12.12
N HIS A 9 20.90 -19.30 -13.44
CA HIS A 9 20.67 -18.02 -14.11
C HIS A 9 19.32 -17.95 -14.83
N SER A 10 18.43 -18.93 -14.66
CA SER A 10 17.13 -18.96 -15.33
C SER A 10 16.24 -17.77 -14.95
N PHE A 11 16.44 -17.19 -13.77
CA PHE A 11 15.72 -15.99 -13.30
C PHE A 11 16.02 -14.75 -14.17
N LEU A 12 17.16 -14.69 -14.86
CA LEU A 12 17.47 -13.58 -15.78
C LEU A 12 16.53 -13.58 -17.00
N GLY A 13 15.99 -14.74 -17.36
CA GLY A 13 14.99 -14.88 -18.42
C GLY A 13 13.61 -14.31 -18.07
N GLU A 14 13.35 -13.97 -16.80
CA GLU A 14 12.12 -13.30 -16.36
C GLU A 14 12.12 -11.80 -16.69
N PHE A 15 13.28 -11.25 -17.08
CA PHE A 15 13.41 -9.85 -17.45
C PHE A 15 13.33 -9.70 -18.97
N ASP A 16 12.13 -9.45 -19.50
CA ASP A 16 11.90 -9.19 -20.94
C ASP A 16 12.81 -8.07 -21.49
N LEU A 17 13.24 -7.14 -20.64
CA LEU A 17 14.17 -6.06 -20.98
C LEU A 17 15.55 -6.59 -21.43
N LEU A 18 15.99 -7.74 -20.90
CA LEU A 18 17.30 -8.34 -21.20
C LEU A 18 17.29 -9.15 -22.50
N HIS A 19 16.12 -9.53 -23.00
CA HIS A 19 15.97 -10.27 -24.25
C HIS A 19 16.50 -9.50 -25.47
N HIS A 20 16.48 -8.15 -25.42
CA HIS A 20 16.96 -7.28 -26.49
C HIS A 20 18.38 -6.74 -26.29
N SER A 21 18.97 -6.91 -25.09
CA SER A 21 20.36 -6.53 -24.85
C SER A 21 21.28 -7.64 -25.36
N CYS A 22 21.89 -7.45 -26.53
CA CYS A 22 22.89 -8.36 -27.10
C CYS A 22 24.25 -8.22 -26.38
N THR A 23 24.23 -8.11 -25.06
CA THR A 23 25.42 -7.90 -24.21
C THR A 23 25.52 -9.07 -23.25
N ASP A 24 26.73 -9.64 -23.14
CA ASP A 24 26.99 -10.67 -22.15
C ASP A 24 26.99 -10.04 -20.75
N ILE A 25 25.89 -10.23 -20.04
CA ILE A 25 25.66 -9.69 -18.69
C ILE A 25 25.98 -10.73 -17.60
N HIS A 26 26.29 -11.97 -17.97
CA HIS A 26 26.51 -13.06 -17.01
C HIS A 26 27.72 -12.83 -16.09
N GLU A 27 28.66 -11.98 -16.50
CA GLU A 27 29.83 -11.63 -15.70
C GLU A 27 29.59 -10.46 -14.73
N LEU A 28 28.46 -9.77 -14.83
CA LEU A 28 28.15 -8.62 -13.98
C LEU A 28 27.77 -9.07 -12.56
N ASP A 29 28.25 -8.35 -11.54
CA ASP A 29 27.97 -8.74 -10.15
C ASP A 29 26.48 -8.77 -9.82
N TRP A 30 25.65 -7.96 -10.49
CA TRP A 30 24.21 -7.94 -10.27
C TRP A 30 23.46 -9.11 -10.93
N THR A 31 24.09 -9.92 -11.79
CA THR A 31 23.49 -11.13 -12.40
C THR A 31 23.83 -12.42 -11.66
N LYS A 32 24.75 -12.35 -10.68
CA LYS A 32 25.04 -13.48 -9.80
C LYS A 32 23.86 -13.70 -8.83
N PRO A 33 23.28 -14.91 -8.76
CA PRO A 33 22.06 -15.17 -7.99
C PRO A 33 22.13 -14.70 -6.53
N ALA A 34 23.26 -14.96 -5.86
CA ALA A 34 23.47 -14.55 -4.48
C ALA A 34 23.42 -13.03 -4.28
N HIS A 35 23.94 -12.24 -5.23
CA HIS A 35 23.90 -10.78 -5.16
C HIS A 35 22.50 -10.24 -5.48
N CYS A 36 21.79 -10.85 -6.45
CA CYS A 36 20.39 -10.50 -6.73
C CYS A 36 19.52 -10.72 -5.48
N GLU A 37 19.63 -11.90 -4.87
CA GLU A 37 18.87 -12.24 -3.66
C GLU A 37 19.19 -11.31 -2.51
N ALA A 38 20.47 -11.01 -2.28
CA ALA A 38 20.89 -10.08 -1.24
C ALA A 38 20.32 -8.68 -1.49
N THR A 39 20.34 -8.21 -2.73
CA THR A 39 19.81 -6.92 -3.15
C THR A 39 18.30 -6.85 -2.94
N VAL A 40 17.55 -7.88 -3.34
CA VAL A 40 16.10 -7.97 -3.11
C VAL A 40 15.79 -7.96 -1.61
N LYS A 41 16.50 -8.75 -0.80
CA LYS A 41 16.32 -8.79 0.66
C LYS A 41 16.63 -7.42 1.29
N TYR A 42 17.72 -6.77 0.87
CA TYR A 42 18.11 -5.44 1.33
C TYR A 42 17.01 -4.40 1.03
N PHE A 43 16.53 -4.34 -0.21
CA PHE A 43 15.49 -3.38 -0.56
C PHE A 43 14.16 -3.68 0.13
N LYS A 44 13.76 -4.95 0.27
CA LYS A 44 12.59 -5.33 1.08
C LYS A 44 12.70 -4.81 2.52
N LEU A 45 13.88 -4.93 3.13
CA LEU A 45 14.14 -4.40 4.47
C LEU A 45 14.06 -2.86 4.51
N CYS A 46 14.67 -2.17 3.54
CA CYS A 46 14.58 -0.71 3.44
C CYS A 46 13.13 -0.24 3.28
N HIS A 47 12.36 -0.92 2.41
CA HIS A 47 10.94 -0.65 2.21
C HIS A 47 10.13 -0.89 3.48
N ALA A 48 10.35 -2.01 4.19
CA ALA A 48 9.64 -2.30 5.44
C ALA A 48 9.84 -1.18 6.48
N HIS A 49 11.05 -0.66 6.65
CA HIS A 49 11.29 0.48 7.56
C HIS A 49 10.54 1.75 7.14
N LYS A 50 10.52 2.05 5.85
CA LYS A 50 9.77 3.19 5.30
C LYS A 50 8.26 2.99 5.50
N GLU A 51 7.76 1.81 5.21
CA GLU A 51 6.34 1.45 5.35
C GLU A 51 5.88 1.57 6.80
N ILE A 52 6.67 1.13 7.78
CA ILE A 52 6.35 1.33 9.20
C ILE A 52 6.21 2.82 9.54
N THR A 53 7.13 3.64 9.05
CA THR A 53 7.10 5.09 9.29
C THR A 53 5.86 5.73 8.65
N GLN A 54 5.56 5.36 7.41
CA GLN A 54 4.41 5.87 6.66
C GLN A 54 3.09 5.42 7.30
N LEU A 55 2.99 4.14 7.68
CA LEU A 55 1.80 3.57 8.31
C LEU A 55 1.45 4.31 9.61
N ASN A 56 2.44 4.68 10.43
CA ASN A 56 2.19 5.44 11.65
C ASN A 56 1.55 6.81 11.37
N VAL A 57 1.97 7.47 10.29
CA VAL A 57 1.37 8.75 9.86
C VAL A 57 -0.03 8.52 9.34
N GLU A 58 -0.23 7.53 8.47
CA GLU A 58 -1.51 7.23 7.83
C GLU A 58 -2.57 6.78 8.84
N VAL A 59 -2.21 5.95 9.82
CA VAL A 59 -3.11 5.55 10.91
C VAL A 59 -3.59 6.77 11.70
N HIS A 60 -2.69 7.71 11.99
CA HIS A 60 -3.07 8.91 12.71
C HIS A 60 -3.97 9.82 11.86
N GLN A 61 -3.63 10.03 10.59
CA GLN A 61 -4.44 10.80 9.65
C GLN A 61 -5.83 10.19 9.45
N LEU A 62 -5.91 8.87 9.31
CA LEU A 62 -7.18 8.15 9.17
C LEU A 62 -8.04 8.33 10.43
N ARG A 63 -7.46 8.18 11.63
CA ARG A 63 -8.17 8.40 12.89
C ARG A 63 -8.72 9.82 12.99
N THR A 64 -7.91 10.81 12.65
CA THR A 64 -8.33 12.22 12.64
C THR A 64 -9.45 12.45 11.64
N ALA A 65 -9.33 11.93 10.41
CA ALA A 65 -10.36 12.05 9.39
C ALA A 65 -11.70 11.40 9.81
N ILE A 66 -11.66 10.24 10.47
CA ILE A 66 -12.86 9.59 11.02
C ILE A 66 -13.51 10.49 12.08
N HIS A 67 -12.73 11.03 13.01
CA HIS A 67 -13.25 11.89 14.07
C HIS A 67 -13.82 13.21 13.52
N ASP A 68 -13.10 13.87 12.62
CA ASP A 68 -13.54 15.12 11.99
C ASP A 68 -14.83 14.90 11.20
N LYS A 69 -14.95 13.79 10.47
CA LYS A 69 -16.18 13.43 9.74
C LYS A 69 -17.34 13.19 10.70
N ALA A 70 -17.11 12.52 11.83
CA ALA A 70 -18.15 12.29 12.83
C ALA A 70 -18.64 13.59 13.48
N ALA A 71 -17.72 14.49 13.81
CA ALA A 71 -18.05 15.81 14.33
C ALA A 71 -18.86 16.63 13.31
N GLN A 72 -18.40 16.68 12.06
CA GLN A 72 -19.11 17.37 10.98
C GLN A 72 -20.51 16.80 10.74
N MET A 73 -20.65 15.47 10.69
CA MET A 73 -21.95 14.84 10.47
C MET A 73 -22.92 15.15 11.61
N THR A 74 -22.44 15.14 12.85
CA THR A 74 -23.24 15.51 14.02
C THR A 74 -23.75 16.96 13.89
N THR A 75 -22.87 17.90 13.52
CA THR A 75 -23.24 19.30 13.28
C THR A 75 -24.29 19.42 12.17
N VAL A 76 -24.06 18.82 11.01
CA VAL A 76 -25.00 18.86 9.87
C VAL A 76 -26.37 18.29 10.25
N ILE A 77 -26.40 17.17 10.97
CA ILE A 77 -27.65 16.58 11.45
C ILE A 77 -28.37 17.53 12.40
N THR A 78 -27.66 18.20 13.33
CA THR A 78 -28.30 19.15 14.25
C THR A 78 -28.88 20.37 13.54
N GLU A 79 -28.22 20.87 12.50
CA GLU A 79 -28.73 21.97 11.67
C GLU A 79 -29.95 21.53 10.85
N LEU A 80 -29.90 20.34 10.26
CA LEU A 80 -30.99 19.79 9.47
C LEU A 80 -32.22 19.45 10.30
N LEU A 81 -32.08 19.10 11.59
CA LEU A 81 -33.24 18.89 12.47
C LEU A 81 -34.12 20.15 12.58
N VAL A 82 -33.57 21.34 12.36
CA VAL A 82 -34.33 22.60 12.37
C VAL A 82 -34.91 22.93 10.99
N LEU A 83 -34.15 22.65 9.93
CA LEU A 83 -34.51 23.04 8.55
C LEU A 83 -35.40 22.01 7.83
N ASP A 84 -35.08 20.72 7.97
CA ASP A 84 -35.72 19.60 7.29
C ASP A 84 -35.60 18.31 8.15
N PRO A 85 -36.50 18.14 9.14
CA PRO A 85 -36.46 17.01 10.07
C PRO A 85 -36.53 15.62 9.39
N PRO A 86 -37.36 15.40 8.35
CA PRO A 86 -37.34 14.13 7.60
C PRO A 86 -35.97 13.77 7.04
N LEU A 87 -35.28 14.72 6.40
CA LEU A 87 -33.94 14.49 5.84
C LEU A 87 -32.91 14.21 6.93
N ALA A 88 -33.00 14.93 8.06
CA ALA A 88 -32.12 14.70 9.22
C ALA A 88 -32.27 13.28 9.78
N HIS A 89 -33.49 12.75 9.85
CA HIS A 89 -33.75 11.39 10.32
C HIS A 89 -33.16 10.32 9.40
N GLU A 90 -33.31 10.47 8.08
CA GLU A 90 -32.70 9.55 7.11
C GLU A 90 -31.17 9.57 7.21
N LEU A 91 -30.56 10.76 7.32
CA LEU A 91 -29.12 10.90 7.50
C LEU A 91 -28.63 10.25 8.80
N GLN A 92 -29.35 10.41 9.91
CA GLN A 92 -29.02 9.73 11.16
C GLN A 92 -29.03 8.21 11.03
N TRP A 93 -30.01 7.65 10.31
CA TRP A 93 -30.12 6.21 10.12
C TRP A 93 -28.95 5.67 9.30
N GLN A 94 -28.63 6.31 8.19
CA GLN A 94 -27.47 5.96 7.36
C GLN A 94 -26.15 6.12 8.13
N TRP A 95 -26.02 7.19 8.91
CA TRP A 95 -24.81 7.48 9.68
C TRP A 95 -24.54 6.43 10.77
N LYS A 96 -25.57 5.97 11.49
CA LYS A 96 -25.43 4.90 12.49
C LYS A 96 -24.85 3.61 11.90
N ALA A 97 -25.24 3.25 10.68
CA ALA A 97 -24.68 2.08 10.00
C ALA A 97 -23.19 2.28 9.65
N HIS A 98 -22.82 3.51 9.24
CA HIS A 98 -21.43 3.85 8.93
C HIS A 98 -20.54 3.96 10.18
N GLU A 99 -21.05 4.44 11.32
CA GLU A 99 -20.30 4.49 12.58
C GLU A 99 -19.95 3.09 13.09
N ALA A 100 -20.83 2.10 12.94
CA ALA A 100 -20.56 0.73 13.37
C ALA A 100 -19.32 0.10 12.70
N VAL A 101 -18.90 0.60 11.54
CA VAL A 101 -17.69 0.17 10.82
C VAL A 101 -16.44 0.91 11.30
N ASN A 102 -16.60 2.10 11.86
CA ASN A 102 -15.50 2.98 12.29
C ASN A 102 -15.30 3.04 13.81
N ALA A 103 -16.14 2.32 14.58
CA ALA A 103 -16.07 2.16 16.03
C ALA A 103 -15.09 1.03 16.42
#